data_AF-A0A819Z2E7-F1
#
_entry.id   AF-A0A819Z2E7-F1
#
_cell.length_a   1.000
_cell.length_b   1.000
_cell.length_c   1.000
_cell.angle_alpha   90.00
_cell.angle_beta   90.00
_cell.angle_gamma   90.00
#
_symmetry.space_group_name_H-M   'P 1'
#
loop_
_entity.id
_entity.type
_entity.pdbx_description
1 polymer ?
#
loop_
_entity_poly.entity_id
_entity_poly.type
_entity_poly.pdbx_seq_one_letter_code
_entity_poly.pdbx_strand_id
1 'polypeptide(L)'
;MPGLSSRQAKLRSANSQRWPKENIPSESEGSSEDDSKMDADFKVDSDDDEGDFLEKFDLNDIGDLLELCHQQGSLKNISLLIYMTLRYFSISWREIDSFLQQIGGTRCETAHKWAKIYLTGDLIEFNNDTRGGKVSGSFYDMFPDIENEAKLFATNECQKKTSDFKAADLRNFIDAKFYEVTGLKKDINDSYVRSERSCRLDLKKWGAKFEKNSQRPYFEGHERDDVVNHRNTFIDYFLSRKNHYYTLTDDETPAWISPARRPCILMCHDESTFRSGEVSAKRWMMNNGSGFFSKGRGRSYMVSDFLVQHPSGPFFSLNDDEWNEAIKKYPTIDQISDVEYVERSVTASINIGTDYYFDNNTILEQFERLFQMLEFKKEFENHDIEIIVDNARTHTAKSYSLNDFVAQSRKHFVEKQIYKKLFRRFWRCLNAYQSGKNYSQVLQLFFSHLCKADVSSHRKITNTNLN
;
A
#
# COMPACT_ATOMS: atom_id res chain seq x y z
N MET A 1 34.45 45.37 28.75
CA MET A 1 33.50 45.63 27.65
C MET A 1 34.27 45.85 26.36
N PRO A 2 34.16 44.96 25.36
CA PRO A 2 34.60 45.23 23.99
C PRO A 2 33.39 45.63 23.12
N GLY A 3 33.57 46.68 22.31
CA GLY A 3 32.52 47.34 21.55
C GLY A 3 31.93 46.50 20.42
N LEU A 4 30.61 46.65 20.23
CA LEU A 4 29.85 46.15 19.09
C LEU A 4 30.47 46.67 17.78
N SER A 5 30.66 45.79 16.80
CA SER A 5 31.16 46.20 15.48
C SER A 5 30.16 47.14 14.80
N SER A 6 30.68 48.09 14.03
CA SER A 6 29.91 49.09 13.26
C SER A 6 28.87 48.49 12.29
N ARG A 7 28.91 47.17 12.05
CA ARG A 7 27.90 46.40 11.29
C ARG A 7 26.61 46.13 12.09
N GLN A 8 26.70 45.96 13.41
CA GLN A 8 25.53 45.71 14.28
C GLN A 8 24.73 46.99 14.59
N ALA A 9 25.36 48.17 14.52
CA ALA A 9 24.68 49.45 14.68
C ALA A 9 23.84 49.85 13.44
N LYS A 10 24.28 49.49 12.22
CA LYS A 10 23.55 49.79 10.97
C LYS A 10 22.25 48.99 10.80
N LEU A 11 22.14 47.80 11.39
CA LEU A 11 20.92 46.97 11.32
C LEU A 11 19.77 47.49 12.20
N ARG A 12 20.07 48.24 13.27
CA ARG A 12 19.01 48.86 14.09
C ARG A 12 18.42 50.13 13.46
N SER A 13 19.19 50.82 12.61
CA SER A 13 18.73 52.00 11.86
C SER A 13 17.87 51.67 10.64
N ALA A 14 17.93 50.44 10.11
CA ALA A 14 17.20 50.04 8.91
C ALA A 14 15.77 49.53 9.19
N ASN A 15 15.45 49.19 10.44
CA ASN A 15 14.13 48.70 10.83
C ASN A 15 13.11 49.81 11.18
N SER A 16 13.53 51.08 11.24
CA SER A 16 12.63 52.22 11.53
C SER A 16 12.23 53.04 10.28
N GLN A 17 12.62 52.65 9.07
CA GLN A 17 12.31 53.35 7.82
C GLN A 17 11.60 52.46 6.78
N ARG A 18 10.76 51.51 7.22
CA ARG A 18 10.11 50.57 6.30
C ARG A 18 8.79 51.05 5.67
N TRP A 19 8.40 52.32 5.89
CA TRP A 19 7.25 52.92 5.21
C TRP A 19 7.46 54.42 4.95
N PRO A 20 7.74 54.85 3.71
CA PRO A 20 7.33 56.15 3.22
C PRO A 20 5.89 56.07 2.69
N LYS A 21 5.11 57.10 3.01
CA LYS A 21 3.74 57.32 2.53
C LYS A 21 3.71 57.48 1.00
N GLU A 22 2.58 57.07 0.43
CA GLU A 22 2.19 57.19 -0.98
C GLU A 22 2.49 58.58 -1.58
N ASN A 23 3.06 58.56 -2.79
CA ASN A 23 2.62 59.36 -3.94
C ASN A 23 3.62 59.18 -5.09
N ILE A 24 3.23 58.52 -6.18
CA ILE A 24 3.84 58.74 -7.50
C ILE A 24 2.73 58.70 -8.57
N PRO A 25 2.57 59.76 -9.38
CA PRO A 25 1.77 59.74 -10.60
C PRO A 25 2.57 59.13 -11.77
N SER A 26 1.79 58.59 -12.72
CA SER A 26 2.16 57.95 -13.98
C SER A 26 3.27 58.64 -14.78
N GLU A 27 4.15 57.83 -15.37
CA GLU A 27 4.73 58.10 -16.69
C GLU A 27 5.17 56.80 -17.38
N SER A 28 4.98 56.79 -18.69
CA SER A 28 5.09 55.71 -19.67
C SER A 28 6.51 55.57 -20.26
N GLU A 29 6.67 54.58 -21.15
CA GLU A 29 7.84 54.26 -22.01
C GLU A 29 8.91 53.37 -21.35
N GLY A 30 9.48 52.34 -21.99
CA GLY A 30 9.35 51.81 -23.34
C GLY A 30 9.95 50.40 -23.41
N SER A 31 9.63 49.73 -24.50
CA SER A 31 9.92 48.34 -24.86
C SER A 31 11.39 47.94 -24.93
N SER A 32 11.69 46.69 -24.56
CA SER A 32 12.66 45.86 -25.29
C SER A 32 12.24 44.39 -25.22
N GLU A 33 11.77 43.88 -26.35
CA GLU A 33 11.47 42.48 -26.65
C GLU A 33 12.78 41.68 -26.75
N ASP A 34 12.99 40.68 -25.89
CA ASP A 34 13.72 39.47 -26.26
C ASP A 34 13.49 38.38 -25.18
N ASP A 35 12.36 37.67 -25.25
CA ASP A 35 12.13 36.46 -24.44
C ASP A 35 10.99 35.64 -25.06
N SER A 36 11.23 35.06 -26.24
CA SER A 36 10.31 34.07 -26.84
C SER A 36 11.08 32.98 -27.57
N LYS A 37 11.46 31.92 -26.84
CA LYS A 37 11.97 30.69 -27.47
C LYS A 37 11.79 29.39 -26.68
N MET A 38 10.88 29.34 -25.71
CA MET A 38 10.57 28.10 -24.97
C MET A 38 9.09 27.73 -24.89
N ASP A 39 8.22 28.38 -25.68
CA ASP A 39 6.83 27.99 -25.85
C ASP A 39 6.68 27.21 -27.16
N ALA A 40 7.00 25.91 -27.13
CA ALA A 40 6.63 25.00 -28.20
C ALA A 40 6.12 23.68 -27.61
N ASP A 41 4.85 23.41 -27.90
CA ASP A 41 4.10 22.15 -27.80
C ASP A 41 3.93 21.50 -26.41
N PHE A 42 2.96 22.02 -25.65
CA PHE A 42 2.20 21.20 -24.70
C PHE A 42 0.71 21.50 -24.88
N LYS A 43 0.02 20.69 -25.70
CA LYS A 43 -1.45 20.75 -25.78
C LYS A 43 -2.03 20.06 -24.55
N VAL A 44 -2.80 20.79 -23.76
CA VAL A 44 -3.63 20.23 -22.70
C VAL A 44 -4.91 19.71 -23.36
N ASP A 45 -5.03 18.39 -23.51
CA ASP A 45 -6.26 17.78 -24.00
C ASP A 45 -7.38 17.93 -22.96
N SER A 46 -8.59 18.13 -23.47
CA SER A 46 -9.84 18.49 -22.79
C SER A 46 -10.29 17.51 -21.71
N ASP A 47 -10.86 18.05 -20.63
CA ASP A 47 -11.84 17.55 -19.64
C ASP A 47 -11.76 16.10 -19.08
N ASP A 48 -11.24 15.12 -19.80
CA ASP A 48 -11.09 13.71 -19.36
C ASP A 48 -9.94 13.48 -18.36
N ASP A 49 -9.04 14.46 -18.19
CA ASP A 49 -7.87 14.40 -17.26
C ASP A 49 -8.15 15.14 -15.92
N GLU A 50 -9.34 15.74 -15.73
CA GLU A 50 -9.68 16.53 -14.53
C GLU A 50 -9.85 15.68 -13.26
N GLY A 51 -10.55 14.55 -13.37
CA GLY A 51 -10.79 13.65 -12.24
C GLY A 51 -9.50 13.02 -11.71
N ASP A 52 -8.66 12.53 -12.64
CA ASP A 52 -7.39 11.89 -12.32
C ASP A 52 -6.37 12.90 -11.74
N PHE A 53 -6.42 14.18 -12.10
CA PHE A 53 -5.53 15.19 -11.50
C PHE A 53 -5.88 15.52 -10.04
N LEU A 54 -7.17 15.61 -9.70
CA LEU A 54 -7.60 15.97 -8.33
C LEU A 54 -7.32 14.84 -7.32
N GLU A 55 -7.29 13.58 -7.76
CA GLU A 55 -6.89 12.46 -6.91
C GLU A 55 -5.38 12.39 -6.63
N LYS A 56 -4.57 13.14 -7.39
CA LYS A 56 -3.10 13.07 -7.33
C LYS A 56 -2.45 13.92 -6.24
N PHE A 57 -3.19 14.78 -5.53
CA PHE A 57 -2.59 15.63 -4.48
C PHE A 57 -3.52 15.91 -3.30
N ASP A 58 -2.93 16.18 -2.13
CA ASP A 58 -3.67 16.47 -0.90
C ASP A 58 -3.26 17.80 -0.24
N LEU A 59 -3.92 18.16 0.87
CA LEU A 59 -3.64 19.39 1.62
C LEU A 59 -2.18 19.49 2.11
N ASN A 60 -1.49 18.36 2.30
CA ASN A 60 -0.09 18.39 2.69
C ASN A 60 0.79 18.84 1.53
N ASP A 61 0.46 18.52 0.28
CA ASP A 61 1.22 18.96 -0.89
C ASP A 61 1.08 20.47 -1.12
N ILE A 62 -0.13 21.01 -0.92
CA ILE A 62 -0.38 22.46 -0.89
C ILE A 62 0.39 23.12 0.26
N GLY A 63 0.37 22.48 1.43
CA GLY A 63 1.16 22.92 2.57
C GLY A 63 2.64 22.99 2.27
N ASP A 64 3.22 21.91 1.74
CA ASP A 64 4.63 21.83 1.33
C ASP A 64 4.97 22.95 0.33
N LEU A 65 4.07 23.27 -0.61
CA LEU A 65 4.26 24.34 -1.57
C LEU A 65 4.20 25.74 -0.92
N LEU A 66 3.33 25.94 0.06
CA LEU A 66 3.30 27.18 0.86
C LEU A 66 4.62 27.40 1.59
N GLU A 67 5.21 26.35 2.16
CA GLU A 67 6.53 26.43 2.78
C GLU A 67 7.63 26.77 1.75
N LEU A 68 7.53 26.20 0.54
CA LEU A 68 8.46 26.53 -0.54
C LEU A 68 8.33 28.00 -0.98
N CYS A 69 7.10 28.55 -1.01
CA CYS A 69 6.85 29.97 -1.20
C CYS A 69 7.49 30.82 -0.09
N HIS A 70 7.42 30.40 1.17
CA HIS A 70 8.10 31.10 2.26
C HIS A 70 9.63 31.08 2.10
N GLN A 71 10.20 29.98 1.60
CA GLN A 71 11.66 29.85 1.43
C GLN A 71 12.21 30.65 0.24
N GLN A 72 11.52 30.62 -0.90
CA GLN A 72 12.03 31.15 -2.18
C GLN A 72 11.27 32.38 -2.71
N GLY A 73 10.00 32.55 -2.34
CA GLY A 73 9.19 33.72 -2.70
C GLY A 73 9.06 34.01 -4.20
N SER A 74 9.15 33.00 -5.08
CA SER A 74 9.11 33.22 -6.53
C SER A 74 7.68 33.37 -7.05
N LEU A 75 7.50 34.18 -8.11
CA LEU A 75 6.20 34.33 -8.80
C LEU A 75 5.67 32.98 -9.29
N LYS A 76 6.56 32.09 -9.75
CA LYS A 76 6.24 30.71 -10.13
C LYS A 76 5.60 29.95 -8.97
N ASN A 77 6.25 29.92 -7.81
CA ASN A 77 5.77 29.14 -6.66
C ASN A 77 4.45 29.70 -6.13
N ILE A 78 4.30 31.03 -6.09
CA ILE A 78 3.06 31.70 -5.65
C ILE A 78 1.92 31.39 -6.62
N SER A 79 2.16 31.51 -7.93
CA SER A 79 1.15 31.20 -8.95
C SER A 79 0.73 29.73 -8.91
N LEU A 80 1.69 28.83 -8.68
CA LEU A 80 1.43 27.41 -8.51
C LEU A 80 0.62 27.12 -7.24
N LEU A 81 0.92 27.79 -6.12
CA LEU A 81 0.21 27.61 -4.87
C LEU A 81 -1.26 27.99 -5.02
N ILE A 82 -1.50 29.14 -5.66
CA ILE A 82 -2.85 29.62 -5.97
C ILE A 82 -3.56 28.64 -6.89
N TYR A 83 -2.90 28.19 -7.96
CA TYR A 83 -3.45 27.19 -8.89
C TYR A 83 -3.87 25.91 -8.16
N MET A 84 -2.96 25.27 -7.39
CA MET A 84 -3.25 24.02 -6.69
C MET A 84 -4.35 24.19 -5.64
N THR A 85 -4.37 25.34 -4.94
CA THR A 85 -5.42 25.65 -3.97
C THR A 85 -6.79 25.79 -4.63
N LEU A 86 -6.88 26.52 -5.74
CA LEU A 86 -8.14 26.68 -6.47
C LEU A 86 -8.61 25.37 -7.10
N ARG A 87 -7.69 24.54 -7.60
CA ARG A 87 -8.00 23.19 -8.08
C ARG A 87 -8.53 22.29 -6.96
N TYR A 88 -7.95 22.35 -5.77
CA TYR A 88 -8.45 21.60 -4.61
C TYR A 88 -9.92 21.93 -4.25
N PHE A 89 -10.36 23.15 -4.53
CA PHE A 89 -11.76 23.57 -4.38
C PHE A 89 -12.61 23.36 -5.66
N SER A 90 -12.13 22.54 -6.60
CA SER A 90 -12.81 22.20 -7.85
C SER A 90 -13.19 23.42 -8.72
N ILE A 91 -12.42 24.50 -8.64
CA ILE A 91 -12.63 25.68 -9.51
C ILE A 91 -12.17 25.34 -10.93
N SER A 92 -12.95 25.76 -11.94
CA SER A 92 -12.69 25.41 -13.33
C SER A 92 -11.39 26.03 -13.85
N TRP A 93 -10.75 25.37 -14.82
CA TRP A 93 -9.52 25.84 -15.44
C TRP A 93 -9.59 27.25 -16.01
N ARG A 94 -10.73 27.59 -16.64
CA ARG A 94 -10.96 28.91 -17.25
C ARG A 94 -11.05 30.01 -16.20
N GLU A 95 -11.71 29.73 -15.09
CA GLU A 95 -11.81 30.67 -13.97
C GLU A 95 -10.45 30.88 -13.31
N ILE A 96 -9.65 29.82 -13.17
CA ILE A 96 -8.30 29.91 -12.63
C ILE A 96 -7.37 30.70 -13.56
N ASP A 97 -7.40 30.47 -14.87
CA ASP A 97 -6.56 31.22 -15.82
C ASP A 97 -6.90 32.72 -15.79
N SER A 98 -8.19 33.04 -15.80
CA SER A 98 -8.67 34.42 -15.67
C SER A 98 -8.21 35.06 -14.37
N PHE A 99 -8.34 34.35 -13.24
CA PHE A 99 -7.90 34.83 -11.93
C PHE A 99 -6.39 35.07 -11.89
N LEU A 100 -5.59 34.09 -12.31
CA LEU A 100 -4.13 34.20 -12.34
C LEU A 100 -3.68 35.36 -13.24
N GLN A 101 -4.32 35.56 -14.40
CA GLN A 101 -4.02 36.67 -15.29
C GLN A 101 -4.33 38.03 -14.64
N GLN A 102 -5.44 38.16 -13.91
CA GLN A 102 -5.83 39.40 -13.24
C GLN A 102 -4.85 39.82 -12.13
N ILE A 103 -4.25 38.86 -11.44
CA ILE A 103 -3.28 39.13 -10.36
C ILE A 103 -1.83 39.17 -10.87
N GLY A 104 -1.59 39.04 -12.18
CA GLY A 104 -0.25 39.03 -12.77
C GLY A 104 0.54 37.74 -12.50
N GLY A 105 -0.15 36.63 -12.21
CA GLY A 105 0.43 35.30 -12.06
C GLY A 105 0.77 34.63 -13.40
N THR A 106 1.35 33.43 -13.33
CA THR A 106 1.62 32.62 -14.54
C THR A 106 0.33 32.09 -15.15
N ARG A 107 0.34 31.81 -16.46
CA ARG A 107 -0.76 31.12 -17.14
C ARG A 107 -1.09 29.79 -16.46
N CYS A 108 -2.37 29.42 -16.50
CA CYS A 108 -2.90 28.20 -15.90
C CYS A 108 -2.22 26.94 -16.46
N GLU A 109 -1.95 26.92 -17.77
CA GLU A 109 -1.20 25.84 -18.43
C GLU A 109 0.22 25.68 -17.85
N THR A 110 0.94 26.79 -17.69
CA THR A 110 2.27 26.80 -17.09
C THR A 110 2.23 26.33 -15.63
N ALA A 111 1.25 26.83 -14.85
CA ALA A 111 1.06 26.40 -13.47
C ALA A 111 0.74 24.90 -13.37
N HIS A 112 -0.11 24.37 -14.26
CA HIS A 112 -0.43 22.95 -14.29
C HIS A 112 0.78 22.08 -14.64
N LYS A 113 1.60 22.48 -15.62
CA LYS A 113 2.85 21.78 -15.95
C LYS A 113 3.74 21.67 -14.72
N TRP A 114 3.96 22.78 -14.01
CA TRP A 114 4.76 22.79 -12.79
C TRP A 114 4.11 22.01 -11.65
N ALA A 115 2.77 21.95 -11.58
CA ALA A 115 2.05 21.10 -10.64
C ALA A 115 2.32 19.62 -10.92
N LYS A 116 2.24 19.18 -12.19
CA LYS A 116 2.57 17.82 -12.59
C LYS A 116 4.02 17.45 -12.22
N ILE A 117 5.00 18.33 -12.50
CA ILE A 117 6.41 18.11 -12.13
C ILE A 117 6.59 18.05 -10.60
N TYR A 118 5.95 18.96 -9.86
CA TYR A 118 6.00 18.99 -8.41
C TYR A 118 5.44 17.71 -7.77
N LEU A 119 4.31 17.23 -8.27
CA LEU A 119 3.61 16.05 -7.75
C LEU A 119 4.29 14.73 -8.13
N THR A 120 4.93 14.65 -9.30
CA THR A 120 5.71 13.48 -9.72
C THR A 120 7.02 13.31 -8.93
N GLY A 121 7.42 14.33 -8.16
CA GLY A 121 8.54 14.29 -7.24
C GLY A 121 9.88 14.66 -7.85
N ASP A 122 9.92 15.17 -9.09
CA ASP A 122 11.14 15.72 -9.68
C ASP A 122 11.37 17.17 -9.21
N LEU A 123 11.78 17.30 -7.95
CA LEU A 123 12.10 18.59 -7.38
C LEU A 123 13.39 19.20 -7.93
N ILE A 124 14.23 18.41 -8.61
CA ILE A 124 15.43 18.93 -9.26
C ILE A 124 14.99 19.72 -10.49
N GLU A 125 14.16 19.12 -11.35
CA GLU A 125 13.54 19.81 -12.49
C GLU A 125 12.70 21.01 -12.01
N PHE A 126 11.90 20.83 -10.95
CA PHE A 126 11.08 21.91 -10.39
C PHE A 126 11.90 23.14 -9.98
N ASN A 127 13.05 22.94 -9.34
CA ASN A 127 13.89 24.02 -8.84
C ASN A 127 14.83 24.60 -9.90
N ASN A 128 15.06 23.89 -11.03
CA ASN A 128 15.83 24.38 -12.16
C ASN A 128 15.02 25.37 -13.00
N ASP A 129 14.68 26.51 -12.40
CA ASP A 129 14.27 27.69 -13.15
C ASP A 129 15.54 28.32 -13.71
N THR A 130 15.73 28.33 -15.02
CA THR A 130 16.94 28.80 -15.72
C THR A 130 17.25 30.30 -15.53
N ARG A 131 16.50 30.97 -14.65
CA ARG A 131 16.62 32.38 -14.30
C ARG A 131 17.42 32.50 -13.00
N GLY A 132 18.72 32.79 -13.14
CA GLY A 132 19.73 32.86 -12.07
C GLY A 132 19.48 33.93 -10.99
N GLY A 133 18.43 33.77 -10.19
CA GLY A 133 18.18 34.57 -8.99
C GLY A 133 19.16 34.26 -7.87
N LYS A 134 19.43 35.26 -7.00
CA LYS A 134 20.19 35.05 -5.76
C LYS A 134 19.41 34.12 -4.84
N VAL A 135 19.85 32.86 -4.74
CA VAL A 135 19.38 31.91 -3.73
C VAL A 135 19.83 32.45 -2.36
N SER A 136 18.89 32.72 -1.47
CA SER A 136 19.20 32.94 -0.05
C SER A 136 19.86 31.67 0.49
N GLY A 137 20.95 31.81 1.26
CA GLY A 137 21.66 30.66 1.80
C GLY A 137 20.71 29.73 2.56
N SER A 138 20.65 28.46 2.15
CA SER A 138 19.89 27.41 2.83
C SER A 138 20.43 27.22 4.25
N PHE A 139 19.59 26.68 5.15
CA PHE A 139 20.05 26.19 6.45
C PHE A 139 21.28 25.28 6.31
N TYR A 140 21.27 24.40 5.31
CA TYR A 140 22.37 23.47 5.05
C TYR A 140 23.62 24.11 4.44
N ASP A 141 23.52 25.32 3.87
CA ASP A 141 24.71 26.07 3.42
C ASP A 141 25.55 26.51 4.63
N MET A 142 24.91 26.71 5.79
CA MET A 142 25.59 27.01 7.05
C MET A 142 25.95 25.74 7.84
N PHE A 143 25.24 24.63 7.63
CA PHE A 143 25.41 23.37 8.35
C PHE A 143 25.43 22.15 7.41
N PRO A 144 26.45 22.02 6.54
CA PRO A 144 26.50 20.94 5.55
C PRO A 144 26.66 19.55 6.18
N ASP A 145 27.36 19.47 7.32
CA ASP A 145 27.54 18.20 8.05
C ASP A 145 26.21 17.67 8.59
N ILE A 146 25.33 18.57 9.07
CA ILE A 146 23.98 18.21 9.52
C ILE A 146 23.15 17.69 8.34
N GLU A 147 23.31 18.23 7.13
CA GLU A 147 22.63 17.70 5.94
C GLU A 147 23.03 16.24 5.67
N ASN A 148 24.32 15.94 5.70
CA ASN A 148 24.83 14.60 5.42
C ASN A 148 24.35 13.58 6.47
N GLU A 149 24.40 13.94 7.76
CA GLU A 149 23.89 13.08 8.82
C GLU A 149 22.37 12.89 8.73
N ALA A 150 21.62 13.94 8.39
CA ALA A 150 20.17 13.89 8.25
C ALA A 150 19.73 13.04 7.04
N LYS A 151 20.44 13.13 5.91
CA LYS A 151 20.27 12.24 4.75
C LYS A 151 20.50 10.78 5.13
N LEU A 152 21.57 10.49 5.87
CA LEU A 152 21.90 9.13 6.30
C LEU A 152 20.84 8.58 7.26
N PHE A 153 20.39 9.39 8.22
CA PHE A 153 19.30 9.05 9.12
C PHE A 153 18.02 8.72 8.34
N ALA A 154 17.56 9.63 7.47
CA ALA A 154 16.36 9.43 6.66
C ALA A 154 16.46 8.18 5.77
N THR A 155 17.63 7.93 5.17
CA THR A 155 17.87 6.73 4.34
C THR A 155 17.73 5.46 5.16
N ASN A 156 18.35 5.42 6.34
CA ASN A 156 18.27 4.27 7.24
C ASN A 156 16.84 4.02 7.73
N GLU A 157 16.11 5.07 8.11
CA GLU A 157 14.72 4.97 8.54
C GLU A 157 13.80 4.50 7.41
N CYS A 158 13.94 5.04 6.19
CA CYS A 158 13.15 4.63 5.02
C CYS A 158 13.42 3.17 4.60
N GLN A 159 14.62 2.64 4.88
CA GLN A 159 14.98 1.24 4.60
C GLN A 159 14.48 0.25 5.66
N LYS A 160 14.00 0.73 6.82
CA LYS A 160 13.43 -0.17 7.83
C LYS A 160 12.19 -0.87 7.28
N LYS A 161 11.97 -2.08 7.81
CA LYS A 161 10.75 -2.86 7.50
C LYS A 161 9.49 -2.28 8.14
N THR A 162 9.65 -1.41 9.14
CA THR A 162 8.56 -0.68 9.79
C THR A 162 8.18 0.56 8.96
N SER A 163 6.90 0.91 8.93
CA SER A 163 6.35 2.07 8.20
C SER A 163 6.02 3.24 9.15
N ASP A 164 6.79 3.40 10.22
CA ASP A 164 6.56 4.35 11.29
C ASP A 164 7.27 5.70 11.12
N PHE A 165 8.27 5.77 10.24
CA PHE A 165 9.05 6.99 10.00
C PHE A 165 8.21 8.15 9.44
N LYS A 166 8.26 9.29 10.13
CA LYS A 166 7.59 10.55 9.77
C LYS A 166 8.60 11.67 9.58
N ALA A 167 8.20 12.72 8.86
CA ALA A 167 9.00 13.94 8.75
C ALA A 167 9.26 14.62 10.11
N ALA A 168 8.37 14.42 11.09
CA ALA A 168 8.58 14.85 12.47
C ALA A 168 9.81 14.18 13.12
N ASP A 169 10.13 12.93 12.77
CA ASP A 169 11.30 12.24 13.30
C ASP A 169 12.59 12.85 12.73
N LEU A 170 12.60 13.18 11.44
CA LEU A 170 13.69 13.92 10.81
C LEU A 170 13.87 15.31 11.43
N ARG A 171 12.76 16.01 11.69
CA ARG A 171 12.76 17.30 12.39
C ARG A 171 13.45 17.20 13.76
N ASN A 172 13.04 16.22 14.56
CA ASN A 172 13.59 16.01 15.89
C ASN A 172 15.08 15.66 15.84
N PHE A 173 15.49 14.85 14.85
CA PHE A 173 16.89 14.51 14.62
C PHE A 173 17.74 15.75 14.28
N ILE A 174 17.30 16.56 13.32
CA ILE A 174 18.03 17.76 12.89
C ILE A 174 18.14 18.77 14.03
N ASP A 175 17.07 18.94 14.79
CA ASP A 175 17.02 19.85 15.92
C ASP A 175 18.03 19.44 17.00
N ALA A 176 18.04 18.15 17.39
CA ALA A 176 19.03 17.63 18.34
C ALA A 176 20.47 17.84 17.84
N LYS A 177 20.72 17.56 16.55
CA LYS A 177 22.04 17.73 15.92
C LYS A 177 22.50 19.18 15.88
N PHE A 178 21.59 20.12 15.65
CA PHE A 178 21.92 21.55 15.65
C PHE A 178 22.42 22.02 17.01
N TYR A 179 21.74 21.65 18.11
CA TYR A 179 22.17 22.03 19.45
C TYR A 179 23.45 21.29 19.88
N GLU A 180 23.66 20.05 19.42
CA GLU A 180 24.92 19.31 19.61
C GLU A 180 26.10 20.06 18.95
N VAL A 181 25.95 20.46 17.68
CA VAL A 181 27.02 21.10 16.90
C VAL A 181 27.28 22.55 17.34
N THR A 182 26.22 23.31 17.67
CA THR A 182 26.36 24.72 18.07
C THR A 182 26.71 24.89 19.56
N GLY A 183 26.54 23.86 20.38
CA GLY A 183 26.72 23.92 21.83
C GLY A 183 25.72 24.83 22.55
N LEU A 184 24.69 25.29 21.84
CA LEU A 184 23.60 26.09 22.40
C LEU A 184 22.70 25.21 23.27
N LYS A 185 22.06 25.82 24.27
CA LYS A 185 21.02 25.14 25.06
C LYS A 185 19.65 25.50 24.50
N LYS A 186 18.85 24.48 24.22
CA LYS A 186 17.46 24.64 23.80
C LYS A 186 16.60 25.08 24.98
N ASP A 187 15.86 26.17 24.83
CA ASP A 187 14.79 26.55 25.76
C ASP A 187 13.53 25.70 25.49
N ILE A 188 12.70 25.48 26.51
CA ILE A 188 11.43 24.75 26.37
C ILE A 188 10.45 25.47 25.43
N ASN A 189 10.60 26.80 25.28
CA ASN A 189 9.78 27.62 24.40
C ASN A 189 10.37 27.78 22.99
N ASP A 190 11.56 27.25 22.73
CA ASP A 190 12.18 27.36 21.40
C ASP A 190 11.43 26.50 20.38
N SER A 191 11.05 27.13 19.27
CA SER A 191 10.59 26.42 18.09
C SER A 191 11.71 25.53 17.54
N TYR A 192 11.33 24.44 16.88
CA TYR A 192 12.29 23.59 16.19
C TYR A 192 13.08 24.38 15.14
N VAL A 193 14.36 24.06 15.00
CA VAL A 193 15.28 24.69 14.04
C VAL A 193 14.79 24.55 12.59
N ARG A 194 14.12 23.43 12.30
CA ARG A 194 13.36 23.22 11.06
C ARG A 194 11.94 22.82 11.41
N SER A 195 10.97 23.21 10.60
CA SER A 195 9.59 22.74 10.72
C SER A 195 9.45 21.31 10.19
N GLU A 196 8.41 20.58 10.59
CA GLU A 196 8.11 19.26 10.02
C GLU A 196 7.89 19.35 8.49
N ARG A 197 7.26 20.43 8.04
CA ARG A 197 7.00 20.70 6.62
C ARG A 197 8.28 21.00 5.84
N SER A 198 9.20 21.77 6.42
CA SER A 198 10.55 21.93 5.87
C SER A 198 11.26 20.57 5.73
N CYS A 199 11.12 19.69 6.72
CA CYS A 199 11.69 18.34 6.66
C CYS A 199 11.04 17.45 5.58
N ARG A 200 9.73 17.60 5.30
CA ARG A 200 9.06 16.94 4.15
C ARG A 200 9.68 17.39 2.83
N LEU A 201 9.93 18.69 2.67
CA LEU A 201 10.61 19.24 1.48
C LEU A 201 12.05 18.70 1.36
N ASP A 202 12.77 18.59 2.48
CA ASP A 202 14.13 18.03 2.47
C ASP A 202 14.13 16.57 2.01
N LEU A 203 13.22 15.75 2.53
CA LEU A 203 13.02 14.37 2.09
C LEU A 203 12.77 14.30 0.58
N LYS A 204 11.83 15.10 0.06
CA LYS A 204 11.55 15.14 -1.38
C LYS A 204 12.77 15.61 -2.20
N LYS A 205 13.51 16.62 -1.75
CA LYS A 205 14.77 17.09 -2.38
C LYS A 205 15.86 16.00 -2.39
N TRP A 206 15.86 15.12 -1.40
CA TRP A 206 16.79 13.99 -1.32
C TRP A 206 16.33 12.77 -2.10
N GLY A 207 15.24 12.89 -2.87
CA GLY A 207 14.69 11.84 -3.73
C GLY A 207 13.78 10.86 -3.00
N ALA A 208 13.29 11.20 -1.81
CA ALA A 208 12.28 10.40 -1.11
C ALA A 208 10.88 10.68 -1.67
N LYS A 209 10.06 9.64 -1.79
CA LYS A 209 8.66 9.73 -2.19
C LYS A 209 7.74 9.24 -1.09
N PHE A 210 6.58 9.89 -0.93
CA PHE A 210 5.57 9.48 0.04
C PHE A 210 4.46 8.70 -0.65
N GLU A 211 4.66 7.40 -0.79
CA GLU A 211 3.85 6.55 -1.67
C GLU A 211 3.07 5.48 -0.89
N LYS A 212 2.02 4.95 -1.53
CA LYS A 212 1.26 3.81 -1.01
C LYS A 212 2.16 2.59 -0.92
N ASN A 213 1.97 1.79 0.13
CA ASN A 213 2.67 0.55 0.34
C ASN A 213 2.16 -0.55 -0.61
N SER A 214 2.49 -0.45 -1.89
CA SER A 214 1.96 -1.31 -2.97
C SER A 214 2.84 -2.51 -3.30
N GLN A 215 4.04 -2.62 -2.72
CA GLN A 215 4.96 -3.70 -3.02
C GLN A 215 4.50 -5.02 -2.38
N ARG A 216 3.65 -5.72 -3.13
CA ARG A 216 3.27 -7.10 -2.84
C ARG A 216 4.35 -8.04 -3.40
N PRO A 217 4.84 -9.02 -2.61
CA PRO A 217 5.87 -9.96 -3.02
C PRO A 217 5.33 -11.11 -3.90
N TYR A 218 4.23 -10.91 -4.62
CA TYR A 218 3.70 -11.95 -5.50
C TYR A 218 4.60 -12.03 -6.74
N PHE A 219 5.34 -13.13 -6.80
CA PHE A 219 6.32 -13.40 -7.85
C PHE A 219 5.68 -13.35 -9.24
N GLU A 220 6.52 -12.97 -10.20
CA GLU A 220 6.34 -12.79 -11.64
C GLU A 220 5.99 -14.09 -12.41
N GLY A 221 5.17 -14.97 -11.81
CA GLY A 221 4.67 -16.19 -12.44
C GLY A 221 3.35 -15.99 -13.21
N HIS A 222 2.75 -14.80 -13.11
CA HIS A 222 1.47 -14.45 -13.73
C HIS A 222 1.57 -14.29 -15.25
N GLU A 223 2.76 -13.96 -15.77
CA GLU A 223 2.99 -13.75 -17.20
C GLU A 223 3.63 -14.96 -17.91
N ARG A 224 3.61 -16.14 -17.27
CA ARG A 224 3.97 -17.39 -17.95
C ARG A 224 2.91 -17.73 -18.99
N ASP A 225 3.31 -18.21 -20.16
CA ASP A 225 2.40 -18.51 -21.29
C ASP A 225 1.22 -19.41 -20.90
N ASP A 226 1.45 -20.43 -20.05
CA ASP A 226 0.38 -21.32 -19.56
C ASP A 226 -0.65 -20.57 -18.72
N VAL A 227 -0.21 -19.63 -17.87
CA VAL A 227 -1.07 -18.81 -17.02
C VAL A 227 -1.82 -17.78 -17.84
N VAL A 228 -1.15 -17.11 -18.80
CA VAL A 228 -1.78 -16.14 -19.70
C VAL A 228 -2.87 -16.81 -20.53
N ASN A 229 -2.60 -17.99 -21.09
CA ASN A 229 -3.60 -18.75 -21.87
C ASN A 229 -4.81 -19.15 -21.01
N HIS A 230 -4.58 -19.60 -19.77
CA HIS A 230 -5.67 -19.91 -18.85
C HIS A 230 -6.46 -18.65 -18.46
N ARG A 231 -5.79 -17.52 -18.19
CA ARG A 231 -6.41 -16.22 -17.91
C ARG A 231 -7.31 -15.78 -19.06
N ASN A 232 -6.85 -15.89 -20.30
CA ASN A 232 -7.65 -15.53 -21.48
C ASN A 232 -8.89 -16.42 -21.60
N THR A 233 -8.73 -17.74 -21.41
CA THR A 233 -9.85 -18.69 -21.43
C THR A 233 -10.89 -18.36 -20.36
N PHE A 234 -10.43 -18.01 -19.15
CA PHE A 234 -11.29 -17.60 -18.03
C PHE A 234 -12.04 -16.30 -18.34
N ILE A 235 -11.37 -15.29 -18.89
CA ILE A 235 -12.00 -14.02 -19.29
C ILE A 235 -13.03 -14.26 -20.41
N ASP A 236 -12.67 -15.05 -21.43
CA ASP A 236 -13.56 -15.36 -22.56
C ASP A 236 -14.86 -16.03 -22.10
N TYR A 237 -14.77 -16.90 -21.09
CA TYR A 237 -15.94 -17.53 -20.47
C TYR A 237 -16.93 -16.48 -19.92
N PHE A 238 -16.47 -15.51 -19.12
CA PHE A 238 -17.35 -14.47 -18.57
C PHE A 238 -17.84 -13.50 -19.63
N LEU A 239 -16.99 -13.08 -20.58
CA LEU A 239 -17.38 -12.19 -21.67
C LEU A 239 -18.47 -12.82 -22.56
N SER A 240 -18.37 -14.12 -22.83
CA SER A 240 -19.38 -14.86 -23.60
C SER A 240 -20.74 -14.93 -22.88
N ARG A 241 -20.73 -14.83 -21.55
CA ARG A 241 -21.90 -14.94 -20.68
C ARG A 241 -22.36 -13.62 -20.09
N LYS A 242 -21.75 -12.48 -20.44
CA LYS A 242 -21.98 -11.17 -19.82
C LYS A 242 -23.47 -10.79 -19.65
N ASN A 243 -24.32 -11.18 -20.60
CA ASN A 243 -25.75 -10.89 -20.58
C ASN A 243 -26.56 -11.72 -19.56
N HIS A 244 -25.94 -12.68 -18.87
CA HIS A 244 -26.57 -13.45 -17.79
C HIS A 244 -26.36 -12.79 -16.42
N TYR A 245 -25.35 -11.95 -16.26
CA TYR A 245 -25.01 -11.33 -14.98
C TYR A 245 -25.63 -9.94 -14.83
N TYR A 246 -25.72 -9.47 -13.59
CA TYR A 246 -25.99 -8.07 -13.30
C TYR A 246 -24.81 -7.22 -13.78
N THR A 247 -25.10 -6.01 -14.27
CA THR A 247 -24.10 -5.03 -14.70
C THR A 247 -24.16 -3.83 -13.78
N LEU A 248 -23.02 -3.22 -13.49
CA LEU A 248 -22.99 -1.96 -12.75
C LEU A 248 -23.52 -0.84 -13.65
N THR A 249 -24.42 -0.03 -13.13
CA THR A 249 -24.87 1.24 -13.72
C THR A 249 -23.83 2.34 -13.47
N ASP A 250 -24.07 3.52 -14.05
CA ASP A 250 -23.21 4.70 -13.86
C ASP A 250 -23.11 5.13 -12.37
N ASP A 251 -24.11 4.79 -11.56
CA ASP A 251 -24.12 5.00 -10.10
C ASP A 251 -23.53 3.81 -9.30
N GLU A 252 -22.80 2.91 -9.97
CA GLU A 252 -22.19 1.70 -9.37
C GLU A 252 -23.19 0.73 -8.72
N THR A 253 -24.48 0.82 -9.07
CA THR A 253 -25.49 -0.11 -8.56
C THR A 253 -25.66 -1.30 -9.51
N PRO A 254 -25.70 -2.55 -9.00
CA PRO A 254 -25.99 -3.70 -9.86
C PRO A 254 -27.40 -3.58 -10.43
N ALA A 255 -27.53 -3.50 -11.75
CA ALA A 255 -28.80 -3.54 -12.46
C ALA A 255 -28.80 -4.61 -13.54
N TRP A 256 -29.96 -5.21 -13.76
CA TRP A 256 -30.14 -6.20 -14.80
C TRP A 256 -30.63 -5.54 -16.10
N ILE A 257 -29.82 -5.60 -17.15
CA ILE A 257 -30.11 -5.03 -18.46
C ILE A 257 -30.50 -6.13 -19.47
N SER A 258 -31.75 -6.61 -19.40
CA SER A 258 -32.46 -7.36 -20.48
C SER A 258 -32.05 -8.84 -20.77
N PRO A 259 -32.84 -9.60 -21.57
CA PRO A 259 -33.82 -10.58 -21.11
C PRO A 259 -33.25 -12.01 -21.16
N ALA A 260 -32.33 -12.36 -20.26
CA ALA A 260 -32.00 -13.77 -20.06
C ALA A 260 -33.21 -14.51 -19.47
N ARG A 261 -33.52 -15.72 -19.97
CA ARG A 261 -34.61 -16.55 -19.41
C ARG A 261 -34.37 -16.95 -17.95
N ARG A 262 -33.10 -16.92 -17.51
CA ARG A 262 -32.65 -17.09 -16.13
C ARG A 262 -31.43 -16.19 -15.87
N PRO A 263 -31.54 -15.17 -15.00
CA PRO A 263 -30.39 -14.38 -14.57
C PRO A 263 -29.43 -15.23 -13.72
N CYS A 264 -28.16 -14.85 -13.69
CA CYS A 264 -27.12 -15.49 -12.90
C CYS A 264 -26.57 -14.52 -11.86
N ILE A 265 -26.56 -14.95 -10.60
CA ILE A 265 -25.93 -14.22 -9.50
C ILE A 265 -24.47 -14.61 -9.44
N LEU A 266 -23.60 -13.62 -9.65
CA LEU A 266 -22.17 -13.78 -9.45
C LEU A 266 -21.84 -13.55 -7.98
N MET A 267 -21.18 -14.53 -7.36
CA MET A 267 -20.63 -14.42 -6.01
C MET A 267 -19.11 -14.56 -6.06
N CYS A 268 -18.41 -13.71 -5.32
CA CYS A 268 -16.96 -13.79 -5.16
C CYS A 268 -16.64 -14.07 -3.70
N HIS A 269 -15.76 -15.03 -3.46
CA HIS A 269 -15.32 -15.40 -2.12
C HIS A 269 -13.80 -15.17 -1.99
N ASP A 270 -13.40 -14.55 -0.88
CA ASP A 270 -11.99 -14.28 -0.55
C ASP A 270 -11.82 -14.14 0.97
N GLU A 271 -10.59 -14.37 1.44
CA GLU A 271 -10.22 -14.20 2.84
C GLU A 271 -9.23 -13.06 3.04
N SER A 272 -9.58 -12.14 3.94
CA SER A 272 -8.76 -10.99 4.30
C SER A 272 -8.23 -11.10 5.72
N THR A 273 -6.93 -10.87 5.88
CA THR A 273 -6.29 -10.78 7.20
C THR A 273 -6.08 -9.32 7.58
N PHE A 274 -6.77 -8.86 8.61
CA PHE A 274 -6.56 -7.57 9.24
C PHE A 274 -5.56 -7.72 10.38
N ARG A 275 -4.69 -6.73 10.62
CA ARG A 275 -3.78 -6.76 11.78
C ARG A 275 -3.93 -5.52 12.64
N SER A 276 -3.92 -5.71 13.97
CA SER A 276 -3.91 -4.61 14.92
C SER A 276 -2.64 -3.78 14.74
N GLY A 277 -2.77 -2.47 14.50
CA GLY A 277 -1.60 -1.60 14.34
C GLY A 277 -0.95 -1.66 12.96
N GLU A 278 -1.68 -2.05 11.90
CA GLU A 278 -1.26 -1.70 10.54
C GLU A 278 -1.01 -0.19 10.45
N VAL A 279 0.27 0.15 10.31
CA VAL A 279 0.76 1.51 10.24
C VAL A 279 0.57 2.01 8.81
N SER A 280 -0.15 3.13 8.70
CA SER A 280 -0.26 4.04 7.54
C SER A 280 -0.05 3.39 6.16
N ALA A 281 -1.11 3.38 5.35
CA ALA A 281 -1.06 2.90 3.96
C ALA A 281 0.00 3.62 3.09
N LYS A 282 0.54 4.76 3.54
CA LYS A 282 1.62 5.52 2.89
C LYS A 282 2.85 5.67 3.79
N ARG A 283 4.06 5.66 3.21
CA ARG A 283 5.32 5.94 3.92
C ARG A 283 6.35 6.63 3.01
N TRP A 284 7.38 7.22 3.61
CA TRP A 284 8.54 7.72 2.87
C TRP A 284 9.41 6.56 2.38
N MET A 285 9.76 6.57 1.08
CA MET A 285 10.62 5.59 0.43
C MET A 285 11.72 6.31 -0.35
N MET A 286 12.95 5.83 -0.25
CA MET A 286 14.08 6.31 -1.06
C MET A 286 14.19 5.48 -2.35
N ASN A 287 14.60 6.09 -3.46
CA ASN A 287 14.70 5.46 -4.79
C ASN A 287 15.63 4.23 -4.86
N ASN A 288 16.45 3.94 -3.83
CA ASN A 288 17.63 3.07 -3.94
C ASN A 288 17.52 1.73 -3.19
N GLY A 289 16.32 1.20 -2.98
CA GLY A 289 16.14 -0.15 -2.42
C GLY A 289 15.02 -0.21 -1.41
N SER A 290 13.86 -0.64 -1.88
CA SER A 290 12.73 -0.98 -1.04
C SER A 290 12.96 -2.39 -0.44
N GLY A 291 13.37 -2.44 0.83
CA GLY A 291 13.45 -3.70 1.55
C GLY A 291 12.08 -4.37 1.66
N PHE A 292 12.02 -5.70 1.49
CA PHE A 292 10.80 -6.48 1.67
C PHE A 292 10.18 -6.25 3.05
N PHE A 293 8.87 -6.01 3.03
CA PHE A 293 8.07 -5.68 4.19
C PHE A 293 7.86 -6.89 5.09
N SER A 294 8.00 -6.70 6.39
CA SER A 294 7.40 -7.62 7.34
C SER A 294 5.92 -7.32 7.42
N LYS A 295 5.06 -8.33 7.22
CA LYS A 295 3.64 -8.24 7.58
C LYS A 295 3.53 -7.66 9.00
N GLY A 296 2.64 -6.69 9.22
CA GLY A 296 2.61 -5.82 10.41
C GLY A 296 2.77 -6.56 11.75
N ARG A 297 3.38 -5.89 12.74
CA ARG A 297 3.51 -6.42 14.10
C ARG A 297 2.21 -6.18 14.85
N GLY A 298 1.37 -7.21 14.96
CA GLY A 298 0.07 -7.10 15.60
C GLY A 298 -0.69 -8.42 15.59
N ARG A 299 -1.74 -8.51 16.42
CA ARG A 299 -2.69 -9.63 16.37
C ARG A 299 -3.38 -9.59 15.02
N SER A 300 -3.41 -10.71 14.32
CA SER A 300 -4.22 -10.87 13.12
C SER A 300 -5.66 -11.22 13.46
N TYR A 301 -6.57 -10.79 12.61
CA TYR A 301 -7.97 -11.13 12.59
C TYR A 301 -8.31 -11.49 11.14
N MET A 302 -8.64 -12.75 10.88
CA MET A 302 -8.97 -13.23 9.54
C MET A 302 -10.48 -13.27 9.38
N VAL A 303 -10.95 -12.65 8.31
CA VAL A 303 -12.35 -12.56 7.93
C VAL A 303 -12.48 -13.13 6.53
N SER A 304 -13.57 -13.84 6.29
CA SER A 304 -13.94 -14.43 5.02
C SER A 304 -15.39 -14.06 4.73
N ASP A 305 -15.70 -13.77 3.47
CA ASP A 305 -17.07 -13.43 3.07
C ASP A 305 -17.38 -13.79 1.62
N PHE A 306 -18.67 -13.85 1.29
CA PHE A 306 -19.19 -14.03 -0.06
C PHE A 306 -19.82 -12.72 -0.53
N LEU A 307 -19.10 -12.02 -1.42
CA LEU A 307 -19.59 -10.80 -2.04
C LEU A 307 -20.55 -11.12 -3.17
N VAL A 308 -21.70 -10.46 -3.18
CA VAL A 308 -22.80 -10.74 -4.12
C VAL A 308 -22.99 -9.59 -5.09
N GLN A 309 -23.05 -9.89 -6.38
CA GLN A 309 -23.44 -8.94 -7.40
C GLN A 309 -24.97 -8.94 -7.62
N HIS A 310 -25.71 -8.31 -6.69
CA HIS A 310 -27.17 -8.23 -6.73
C HIS A 310 -27.72 -6.94 -6.07
N PRO A 311 -28.86 -6.37 -6.51
CA PRO A 311 -29.48 -5.18 -5.90
C PRO A 311 -29.76 -5.25 -4.40
N SER A 312 -29.87 -6.45 -3.83
CA SER A 312 -30.11 -6.67 -2.40
C SER A 312 -28.94 -6.24 -1.51
N GLY A 313 -27.76 -6.05 -2.11
CA GLY A 313 -26.57 -5.59 -1.42
C GLY A 313 -25.34 -6.46 -1.69
N PRO A 314 -24.15 -5.97 -1.31
CA PRO A 314 -22.88 -6.61 -1.61
C PRO A 314 -22.56 -7.81 -0.71
N PHE A 315 -23.28 -7.97 0.42
CA PHE A 315 -23.06 -9.07 1.37
C PHE A 315 -24.25 -10.01 1.39
N PHE A 316 -24.00 -11.31 1.37
CA PHE A 316 -25.07 -12.29 1.49
C PHE A 316 -25.62 -12.37 2.91
N SER A 317 -26.92 -12.10 3.08
CA SER A 317 -27.62 -12.29 4.34
C SER A 317 -29.08 -12.66 4.13
N LEU A 318 -29.66 -13.34 5.12
CA LEU A 318 -31.09 -13.63 5.20
C LEU A 318 -31.81 -12.56 6.03
N ASN A 319 -33.05 -12.24 5.65
CA ASN A 319 -33.93 -11.47 6.52
C ASN A 319 -34.47 -12.34 7.68
N ASP A 320 -35.19 -11.73 8.61
CA ASP A 320 -35.68 -12.42 9.82
C ASP A 320 -36.56 -13.65 9.49
N ASP A 321 -37.46 -13.53 8.51
CA ASP A 321 -38.37 -14.62 8.13
C ASP A 321 -37.59 -15.77 7.47
N GLU A 322 -36.73 -15.45 6.50
CA GLU A 322 -35.86 -16.41 5.82
C GLU A 322 -34.95 -17.15 6.80
N TRP A 323 -34.38 -16.43 7.78
CA TRP A 323 -33.51 -17.00 8.80
C TRP A 323 -34.25 -17.93 9.76
N ASN A 324 -35.44 -17.54 10.21
CA ASN A 324 -36.27 -18.38 11.07
C ASN A 324 -36.67 -19.70 10.39
N GLU A 325 -36.95 -19.65 9.08
CA GLU A 325 -37.18 -20.85 8.29
C GLU A 325 -35.91 -21.70 8.12
N ALA A 326 -34.77 -21.05 7.88
CA ALA A 326 -33.47 -21.70 7.74
C ALA A 326 -33.06 -22.46 9.01
N ILE A 327 -33.12 -21.82 10.19
CA ILE A 327 -32.79 -22.48 11.46
C ILE A 327 -33.73 -23.65 11.74
N LYS A 328 -35.02 -23.53 11.41
CA LYS A 328 -35.98 -24.61 11.63
C LYS A 328 -35.62 -25.87 10.84
N LYS A 329 -35.09 -25.72 9.62
CA LYS A 329 -34.67 -26.84 8.77
C LYS A 329 -33.24 -27.30 9.07
N TYR A 330 -32.33 -26.36 9.30
CA TYR A 330 -30.91 -26.58 9.54
C TYR A 330 -30.50 -25.95 10.88
N PRO A 331 -30.82 -26.57 12.03
CA PRO A 331 -30.45 -26.02 13.34
C PRO A 331 -28.94 -25.88 13.54
N THR A 332 -28.14 -26.56 12.72
CA THR A 332 -26.67 -26.51 12.73
C THR A 332 -26.11 -25.14 12.32
N ILE A 333 -26.85 -24.31 11.57
CA ILE A 333 -26.39 -22.98 11.19
C ILE A 333 -26.34 -22.00 12.38
N ASP A 334 -26.98 -22.32 13.51
CA ASP A 334 -26.95 -21.48 14.71
C ASP A 334 -26.09 -22.11 15.83
N GLN A 335 -25.36 -23.19 15.52
CA GLN A 335 -24.50 -23.84 16.49
C GLN A 335 -23.15 -23.16 16.58
N ILE A 336 -22.58 -23.19 17.78
CA ILE A 336 -21.22 -22.74 18.06
C ILE A 336 -20.26 -23.66 17.30
N SER A 337 -19.43 -23.07 16.43
CA SER A 337 -18.31 -23.74 15.76
C SER A 337 -16.99 -23.02 16.05
N ASP A 338 -15.89 -23.53 15.49
CA ASP A 338 -14.59 -22.86 15.55
C ASP A 338 -14.57 -21.56 14.70
N VAL A 339 -15.62 -21.34 13.90
CA VAL A 339 -15.84 -20.17 13.06
C VAL A 339 -16.92 -19.29 13.69
N GLU A 340 -16.59 -18.03 13.90
CA GLU A 340 -17.54 -17.01 14.37
C GLU A 340 -18.24 -16.40 13.15
N TYR A 341 -19.54 -16.68 13.00
CA TYR A 341 -20.36 -16.08 11.95
C TYR A 341 -21.05 -14.80 12.41
N VAL A 342 -21.16 -13.84 11.51
CA VAL A 342 -22.11 -12.73 11.68
C VAL A 342 -23.53 -13.30 11.61
N GLU A 343 -24.39 -12.84 12.52
CA GLU A 343 -25.79 -13.25 12.59
C GLU A 343 -26.46 -13.12 11.22
N ARG A 344 -27.21 -14.15 10.81
CA ARG A 344 -27.95 -14.17 9.53
C ARG A 344 -27.10 -14.03 8.26
N SER A 345 -25.78 -14.08 8.39
CA SER A 345 -24.83 -13.95 7.28
C SER A 345 -23.98 -15.23 7.13
N VAL A 346 -23.26 -15.28 6.01
CA VAL A 346 -22.15 -16.22 5.75
C VAL A 346 -20.78 -15.60 6.05
N THR A 347 -20.73 -14.31 6.41
CA THR A 347 -19.52 -13.64 6.88
C THR A 347 -18.96 -14.40 8.07
N ALA A 348 -17.73 -14.88 7.92
CA ALA A 348 -17.05 -15.75 8.84
C ALA A 348 -15.77 -15.10 9.35
N SER A 349 -15.45 -15.33 10.63
CA SER A 349 -14.16 -14.96 11.19
C SER A 349 -13.63 -16.04 12.10
N ILE A 350 -12.31 -16.09 12.26
CA ILE A 350 -11.66 -17.07 13.14
C ILE A 350 -10.98 -16.33 14.31
N ASN A 351 -11.35 -16.76 15.52
CA ASN A 351 -10.87 -16.36 16.86
C ASN A 351 -9.94 -15.13 16.95
N ILE A 352 -10.40 -14.09 17.65
CA ILE A 352 -9.62 -12.88 17.93
C ILE A 352 -8.48 -13.19 18.92
N GLY A 353 -7.23 -13.09 18.46
CA GLY A 353 -6.03 -13.08 19.32
C GLY A 353 -5.16 -14.33 19.29
N THR A 354 -5.49 -15.30 18.45
CA THR A 354 -4.69 -16.49 18.15
C THR A 354 -4.35 -16.51 16.67
N ASP A 355 -3.15 -16.97 16.29
CA ASP A 355 -2.70 -17.04 14.88
C ASP A 355 -3.39 -18.21 14.13
N TYR A 356 -4.73 -18.21 14.09
CA TYR A 356 -5.50 -19.18 13.32
C TYR A 356 -5.71 -18.73 11.87
N TYR A 357 -5.82 -19.72 11.01
CA TYR A 357 -6.09 -19.59 9.58
C TYR A 357 -7.27 -20.49 9.25
N PHE A 358 -8.05 -20.14 8.22
CA PHE A 358 -9.03 -21.06 7.68
C PHE A 358 -8.31 -22.28 7.10
N ASP A 359 -8.72 -23.45 7.58
CA ASP A 359 -8.33 -24.74 7.03
C ASP A 359 -9.42 -25.28 6.10
N ASN A 360 -9.21 -26.46 5.52
CA ASN A 360 -10.17 -27.03 4.58
C ASN A 360 -11.55 -27.28 5.23
N ASN A 361 -11.59 -27.63 6.52
CA ASN A 361 -12.85 -27.97 7.19
C ASN A 361 -13.67 -26.70 7.44
N THR A 362 -13.03 -25.65 7.94
CA THR A 362 -13.66 -24.34 8.17
C THR A 362 -14.10 -23.68 6.87
N ILE A 363 -13.37 -23.85 5.76
CA ILE A 363 -13.83 -23.41 4.43
C ILE A 363 -15.04 -24.23 3.96
N LEU A 364 -15.00 -25.56 4.09
CA LEU A 364 -16.16 -26.40 3.74
C LEU A 364 -17.40 -26.05 4.55
N GLU A 365 -17.23 -25.76 5.84
CA GLU A 365 -18.30 -25.31 6.74
C GLU A 365 -18.93 -24.00 6.25
N GLN A 366 -18.12 -23.04 5.81
CA GLN A 366 -18.60 -21.78 5.24
C GLN A 366 -19.43 -21.99 3.96
N PHE A 367 -18.97 -22.86 3.05
CA PHE A 367 -19.71 -23.22 1.84
C PHE A 367 -20.99 -23.99 2.16
N GLU A 368 -20.95 -24.91 3.11
CA GLU A 368 -22.12 -25.66 3.57
C GLU A 368 -23.18 -24.72 4.16
N ARG A 369 -22.75 -23.78 5.01
CA ARG A 369 -23.63 -22.72 5.54
C ARG A 369 -24.24 -21.90 4.42
N LEU A 370 -23.44 -21.43 3.45
CA LEU A 370 -23.94 -20.68 2.30
C LEU A 370 -25.01 -21.47 1.55
N PHE A 371 -24.73 -22.72 1.17
CA PHE A 371 -25.69 -23.54 0.42
C PHE A 371 -26.98 -23.83 1.20
N GLN A 372 -26.89 -24.03 2.52
CA GLN A 372 -28.06 -24.18 3.39
C GLN A 372 -28.89 -22.90 3.44
N MET A 373 -28.26 -21.73 3.50
CA MET A 373 -28.95 -20.45 3.55
C MET A 373 -29.52 -20.02 2.19
N LEU A 374 -28.85 -20.35 1.08
CA LEU A 374 -29.28 -19.98 -0.27
C LEU A 374 -30.67 -20.52 -0.62
N GLU A 375 -31.07 -21.67 -0.07
CA GLU A 375 -32.40 -22.24 -0.28
C GLU A 375 -33.53 -21.30 0.18
N PHE A 376 -33.26 -20.41 1.13
CA PHE A 376 -34.24 -19.52 1.72
C PHE A 376 -34.22 -18.11 1.17
N LYS A 377 -33.19 -17.75 0.37
CA LYS A 377 -33.05 -16.39 -0.15
C LYS A 377 -34.04 -16.16 -1.29
N LYS A 378 -35.19 -15.56 -0.98
CA LYS A 378 -36.33 -15.39 -1.92
C LYS A 378 -35.96 -14.55 -3.14
N GLU A 379 -35.14 -13.53 -2.93
CA GLU A 379 -34.65 -12.66 -4.00
C GLU A 379 -33.84 -13.42 -5.06
N PHE A 380 -33.25 -14.56 -4.69
CA PHE A 380 -32.41 -15.37 -5.58
C PHE A 380 -33.21 -16.52 -6.21
N GLU A 381 -34.50 -16.60 -5.96
CA GLU A 381 -35.37 -17.60 -6.58
C GLU A 381 -35.31 -17.45 -8.11
N ASN A 382 -35.23 -18.58 -8.82
CA ASN A 382 -35.09 -18.64 -10.28
C ASN A 382 -33.78 -18.08 -10.87
N HIS A 383 -32.76 -17.82 -10.04
CA HIS A 383 -31.43 -17.46 -10.50
C HIS A 383 -30.52 -18.70 -10.57
N ASP A 384 -29.63 -18.71 -11.56
CA ASP A 384 -28.45 -19.57 -11.49
C ASP A 384 -27.41 -18.88 -10.58
N ILE A 385 -26.60 -19.64 -9.85
CA ILE A 385 -25.57 -19.08 -8.96
C ILE A 385 -24.20 -19.56 -9.43
N GLU A 386 -23.28 -18.61 -9.57
CA GLU A 386 -21.89 -18.88 -9.94
C GLU A 386 -20.95 -18.26 -8.90
N ILE A 387 -20.12 -19.09 -8.28
CA ILE A 387 -19.21 -18.68 -7.20
C ILE A 387 -17.78 -18.72 -7.73
N ILE A 388 -17.08 -17.59 -7.65
CA ILE A 388 -15.66 -17.45 -7.93
C ILE A 388 -14.89 -17.49 -6.62
N VAL A 389 -13.89 -18.35 -6.56
CA VAL A 389 -12.88 -18.43 -5.50
C VAL A 389 -11.50 -18.31 -6.11
N ASP A 390 -10.50 -17.98 -5.30
CA ASP A 390 -9.11 -18.14 -5.69
C ASP A 390 -8.74 -19.64 -5.80
N ASN A 391 -7.52 -19.93 -6.23
CA ASN A 391 -7.03 -21.30 -6.36
C ASN A 391 -6.20 -21.76 -5.16
N ALA A 392 -6.45 -21.20 -3.96
CA ALA A 392 -5.78 -21.65 -2.76
C ALA A 392 -6.00 -23.15 -2.55
N ARG A 393 -5.01 -23.79 -1.92
CA ARG A 393 -5.06 -25.25 -1.69
C ARG A 393 -6.27 -25.66 -0.85
N THR A 394 -6.77 -24.76 -0.02
CA THR A 394 -7.94 -24.95 0.83
C THR A 394 -9.23 -25.10 0.02
N HIS A 395 -9.43 -24.29 -1.02
CA HIS A 395 -10.62 -24.40 -1.90
C HIS A 395 -10.59 -25.62 -2.83
N THR A 396 -9.41 -26.11 -3.19
CA THR A 396 -9.24 -27.22 -4.15
C THR A 396 -8.96 -28.57 -3.49
N ALA A 397 -8.78 -28.59 -2.17
CA ALA A 397 -8.49 -29.82 -1.45
C ALA A 397 -9.70 -30.74 -1.46
N LYS A 398 -9.48 -31.96 -1.94
CA LYS A 398 -10.48 -33.02 -1.85
C LYS A 398 -10.73 -33.36 -0.38
N SER A 399 -12.00 -33.49 0.02
CA SER A 399 -12.33 -34.07 1.32
C SER A 399 -11.85 -35.53 1.34
N TYR A 400 -10.93 -35.84 2.24
CA TYR A 400 -10.45 -37.20 2.45
C TYR A 400 -10.94 -37.68 3.80
N SER A 401 -11.59 -38.84 3.83
CA SER A 401 -11.66 -39.63 5.05
C SER A 401 -10.23 -40.02 5.45
N LEU A 402 -9.87 -39.85 6.73
CA LEU A 402 -8.57 -40.25 7.26
C LEU A 402 -8.24 -41.71 6.90
N ASN A 403 -9.27 -42.57 6.89
CA ASN A 403 -9.13 -43.98 6.54
C ASN A 403 -8.74 -44.19 5.07
N ASP A 404 -9.34 -43.42 4.15
CA ASP A 404 -9.02 -43.48 2.73
C ASP A 404 -7.62 -42.94 2.45
N PHE A 405 -7.23 -41.87 3.15
CA PHE A 405 -5.89 -41.32 3.04
C PHE A 405 -4.83 -42.31 3.53
N VAL A 406 -5.06 -42.99 4.66
CA VAL A 406 -4.17 -44.04 5.18
C VAL A 406 -4.09 -45.21 4.21
N ALA A 407 -5.22 -45.65 3.64
CA ALA A 407 -5.26 -46.74 2.67
C ALA A 407 -4.49 -46.39 1.39
N GLN A 408 -4.70 -45.20 0.83
CA GLN A 408 -3.98 -44.71 -0.35
C GLN A 408 -2.49 -44.51 -0.06
N SER A 409 -2.14 -43.96 1.10
CA SER A 409 -0.75 -43.79 1.52
C SER A 409 -0.03 -45.13 1.64
N ARG A 410 -0.68 -46.16 2.21
CA ARG A 410 -0.15 -47.53 2.26
C ARG A 410 0.03 -48.11 0.87
N LYS A 411 -0.96 -47.94 -0.02
CA LYS A 411 -0.88 -48.38 -1.41
C LYS A 411 0.31 -47.74 -2.12
N HIS A 412 0.46 -46.42 -2.02
CA HIS A 412 1.61 -45.70 -2.57
C HIS A 412 2.95 -46.10 -1.96
N PHE A 413 2.97 -46.38 -0.64
CA PHE A 413 4.17 -46.86 0.05
C PHE A 413 4.64 -48.22 -0.48
N VAL A 414 3.68 -49.10 -0.81
CA VAL A 414 3.94 -50.40 -1.44
C VAL A 414 4.33 -50.25 -2.91
N GLU A 415 3.56 -49.49 -3.71
CA GLU A 415 3.80 -49.25 -5.14
C GLU A 415 5.18 -48.64 -5.39
N LYS A 416 5.54 -47.59 -4.64
CA LYS A 416 6.87 -46.94 -4.72
C LYS A 416 7.98 -47.79 -4.09
N GLN A 417 7.64 -48.98 -3.59
CA GLN A 417 8.54 -49.93 -2.94
C GLN A 417 9.36 -49.30 -1.81
N ILE A 418 8.76 -48.35 -1.08
CA ILE A 418 9.46 -47.56 -0.05
C ILE A 418 9.95 -48.48 1.06
N TYR A 419 9.14 -49.46 1.46
CA TYR A 419 9.54 -50.51 2.41
C TYR A 419 10.80 -51.28 1.95
N LYS A 420 10.88 -51.67 0.66
CA LYS A 420 12.09 -52.35 0.12
C LYS A 420 13.30 -51.42 0.17
N LYS A 421 13.13 -50.13 -0.11
CA LYS A 421 14.22 -49.14 -0.01
C LYS A 421 14.70 -49.02 1.44
N LEU A 422 13.79 -49.00 2.41
CA LEU A 422 14.12 -49.00 3.84
C LEU A 422 14.84 -50.27 4.27
N PHE A 423 14.35 -51.46 3.91
CA PHE A 423 15.02 -52.73 4.21
C PHE A 423 16.41 -52.81 3.58
N ARG A 424 16.56 -52.40 2.32
CA ARG A 424 17.89 -52.34 1.67
C ARG A 424 18.83 -51.39 2.40
N ARG A 425 18.34 -50.21 2.84
CA ARG A 425 19.14 -49.28 3.65
C ARG A 425 19.54 -49.90 4.99
N PHE A 426 18.61 -50.55 5.68
CA PHE A 426 18.88 -51.25 6.94
C PHE A 426 19.99 -52.29 6.78
N TRP A 427 19.87 -53.21 5.80
CA TRP A 427 20.89 -54.24 5.57
C TRP A 427 22.24 -53.66 5.13
N ARG A 428 22.25 -52.59 4.32
CA ARG A 428 23.48 -51.87 3.99
C ARG A 428 24.16 -51.28 5.23
N CYS A 429 23.39 -50.76 6.18
CA CYS A 429 23.90 -50.23 7.43
C CYS A 429 24.46 -51.33 8.33
N LEU A 430 23.77 -52.48 8.42
CA LEU A 430 24.24 -53.62 9.20
C LEU A 430 25.55 -54.19 8.64
N ASN A 431 25.64 -54.39 7.32
CA ASN A 431 26.87 -54.85 6.67
C ASN A 431 28.02 -53.85 6.86
N ALA A 432 27.73 -52.54 6.75
CA ALA A 432 28.71 -51.49 7.01
C ALA A 432 29.25 -51.56 8.44
N TYR A 433 28.37 -51.71 9.43
CA TYR A 433 28.76 -51.88 10.82
C TYR A 433 29.63 -53.13 11.03
N GLN A 434 29.22 -54.28 10.48
CA GLN A 434 29.99 -55.52 10.55
C GLN A 434 31.37 -55.41 9.87
N SER A 435 31.50 -54.60 8.82
CA SER A 435 32.78 -54.31 8.15
C SER A 435 33.67 -53.31 8.90
N GLY A 436 33.33 -52.92 10.13
CA GLY A 436 34.12 -52.04 10.98
C GLY A 436 33.92 -50.54 10.72
N LYS A 437 32.87 -50.14 9.99
CA LYS A 437 32.54 -48.71 9.83
C LYS A 437 32.05 -48.12 11.14
N ASN A 438 32.46 -46.89 11.43
CA ASN A 438 32.04 -46.20 12.65
C ASN A 438 30.58 -45.73 12.57
N TYR A 439 30.00 -45.38 13.72
CA TYR A 439 28.59 -45.01 13.85
C TYR A 439 28.17 -43.87 12.91
N SER A 440 29.01 -42.85 12.74
CA SER A 440 28.76 -41.71 11.86
C SER A 440 28.64 -42.14 10.38
N GLN A 441 29.54 -43.01 9.93
CA GLN A 441 29.52 -43.57 8.58
C GLN A 441 28.27 -44.44 8.33
N VAL A 442 27.80 -45.16 9.34
CA VAL A 442 26.57 -45.97 9.27
C VAL A 442 25.34 -45.06 9.16
N LEU A 443 25.27 -43.97 9.94
CA LEU A 443 24.17 -43.00 9.86
C LEU A 443 24.07 -42.30 8.50
N GLN A 444 25.20 -41.92 7.91
CA GLN A 444 25.24 -41.33 6.57
C GLN A 444 24.68 -42.28 5.49
N LEU A 445 24.89 -43.59 5.65
CA LEU A 445 24.32 -44.60 4.76
C LEU A 445 22.80 -44.74 4.91
N PHE A 446 22.25 -44.49 6.10
CA PHE A 446 20.82 -44.58 6.37
C PHE A 446 20.05 -43.32 5.94
N PHE A 447 20.58 -42.14 6.29
CA PHE A 447 19.90 -40.84 6.15
C PHE A 447 20.41 -39.97 4.99
N SER A 448 21.31 -40.49 4.15
CA SER A 448 22.03 -39.80 3.07
C SER A 448 23.19 -38.92 3.54
N HIS A 449 24.00 -38.48 2.57
CA HIS A 449 25.14 -37.56 2.71
C HIS A 449 24.77 -36.18 3.31
N LEU A 450 23.48 -35.87 3.43
CA LEU A 450 23.00 -34.66 4.11
C LEU A 450 23.06 -34.74 5.64
N CYS A 451 23.28 -35.93 6.22
CA CYS A 451 23.54 -36.06 7.66
C CYS A 451 25.01 -35.76 7.96
N LYS A 452 25.25 -34.64 8.65
CA LYS A 452 26.58 -34.23 9.10
C LYS A 452 27.04 -35.11 10.27
N ALA A 453 28.34 -35.36 10.34
CA ALA A 453 28.96 -36.25 11.32
C ALA A 453 28.96 -35.73 12.77
N ASP A 454 28.65 -34.44 12.95
CA ASP A 454 28.58 -33.70 14.22
C ASP A 454 27.20 -33.77 14.89
N VAL A 455 26.21 -34.42 14.26
CA VAL A 455 24.87 -34.60 14.83
C VAL A 455 24.92 -35.65 15.95
N SER A 456 25.15 -35.18 17.18
CA SER A 456 25.24 -36.00 18.40
C SER A 456 23.87 -36.48 18.93
N SER A 457 22.77 -35.91 18.44
CA SER A 457 21.41 -36.40 18.68
C SER A 457 20.46 -35.92 17.60
N HIS A 458 19.56 -36.80 17.15
CA HIS A 458 18.34 -36.35 16.49
C HIS A 458 17.40 -35.86 17.58
N ARG A 459 17.18 -34.55 17.67
CA ARG A 459 16.10 -34.00 18.49
C ARG A 459 14.81 -34.62 17.97
N LYS A 460 14.15 -35.44 18.80
CA LYS A 460 12.81 -35.93 18.54
C LYS A 460 11.92 -34.69 18.43
N ILE A 461 11.53 -34.31 17.22
CA ILE A 461 10.42 -33.38 17.03
C ILE A 461 9.17 -34.21 17.31
N THR A 462 8.81 -34.33 18.59
CA THR A 462 7.45 -34.72 18.94
C THR A 462 6.55 -33.54 18.62
N ASN A 463 5.51 -33.76 17.83
CA ASN A 463 4.31 -32.91 17.84
C ASN A 463 3.60 -33.05 19.21
N THR A 464 4.29 -32.72 20.29
CA THR A 464 3.70 -32.50 21.60
C THR A 464 3.32 -31.04 21.67
N ASN A 465 2.21 -30.73 21.01
CA ASN A 465 1.23 -29.68 21.32
C ASN A 465 -0.09 -30.08 20.65
N LEU A 466 -0.49 -31.34 20.84
CA LEU A 466 -1.89 -31.76 20.78
C LEU A 466 -2.26 -32.06 22.23
N ASN A 467 -2.62 -30.99 22.96
CA ASN A 467 -3.37 -31.06 24.19
C ASN A 467 -4.53 -30.09 24.05
#